data_AF-A0A6V7MB19-F1
#
_entry.id   AF-A0A6V7MB19-F1
#
_cell.length_a   1.000
_cell.length_b   1.000
_cell.length_c   1.000
_cell.angle_alpha   90.00
_cell.angle_beta   90.00
_cell.angle_gamma   90.00
#
_symmetry.space_group_name_H-M   'P 1'
#
loop_
_entity.id
_entity.type
_entity.pdbx_description
1 polymer ?
#
loop_
_entity_poly.entity_id
_entity_poly.type
_entity_poly.pdbx_seq_one_letter_code
_entity_poly.pdbx_strand_id
1 'polypeptide(L)' 'NDSIREAVWNTNWYTKNNKDFARSLLMILKRGNHPVRITGGKYVTLSHEWFKE' A
#
# COMPACT_ATOMS: atom_id res chain seq x y z
N ASN A 1 -2.79 -2.18 -5.84
CA ASN A 1 -2.02 -2.16 -4.58
C ASN A 1 -0.88 -3.17 -4.53
N ASP A 2 -0.92 -4.25 -5.31
CA ASP A 2 0.19 -5.22 -5.36
C ASP A 2 1.52 -4.62 -5.84
N SER A 3 1.48 -3.64 -6.75
CA SER A 3 2.66 -2.98 -7.31
C SER A 3 3.58 -2.32 -6.26
N ILE A 4 3.01 -1.66 -5.24
CA ILE A 4 3.80 -1.02 -4.17
C ILE A 4 4.42 -2.08 -3.26
N ARG A 5 3.65 -3.13 -2.94
CA ARG A 5 4.11 -4.23 -2.09
C ARG A 5 5.26 -5.00 -2.74
N GLU A 6 5.13 -5.26 -4.04
CA GLU A 6 6.13 -5.92 -4.86
C GLU A 6 7.40 -5.08 -5.00
N ALA A 7 7.27 -3.76 -5.25
CA ALA A 7 8.42 -2.85 -5.28
C ALA A 7 9.18 -2.83 -3.94
N VAL A 8 8.45 -2.78 -2.81
CA VAL A 8 9.00 -2.84 -1.46
C VAL A 8 9.70 -4.18 -1.18
N TRP A 9 9.13 -5.28 -1.63
CA TRP A 9 9.71 -6.61 -1.47
C TRP A 9 11.02 -6.78 -2.26
N ASN A 10 11.07 -6.24 -3.47
CA ASN A 10 12.25 -6.27 -4.34
C ASN A 10 13.37 -5.30 -3.91
N THR A 11 13.18 -4.56 -2.82
CA THR A 11 14.21 -3.68 -2.28
C THR A 11 15.21 -4.49 -1.44
N ASN A 12 16.51 -4.22 -1.52
CA ASN A 12 17.56 -4.93 -0.76
C ASN A 12 17.60 -4.50 0.73
N TRP A 13 16.45 -4.55 1.41
CA TRP A 13 16.20 -3.95 2.72
C TRP A 13 16.95 -4.65 3.85
N TYR A 14 17.20 -5.95 3.71
CA TYR A 14 17.95 -6.79 4.67
C TYR A 14 19.46 -6.52 4.63
N THR A 15 19.95 -5.91 3.55
CA THR A 15 21.38 -5.60 3.37
C THR A 15 21.73 -4.23 3.94
N LYS A 16 20.73 -3.35 4.11
CA LYS A 16 20.92 -2.09 4.83
C LYS A 16 20.79 -2.37 6.32
N ASN A 17 21.86 -2.17 7.09
CA ASN A 17 21.86 -2.25 8.55
C ASN A 17 21.12 -1.05 9.20
N ASN A 18 19.96 -0.68 8.64
CA ASN A 18 19.14 0.43 9.08
C ASN A 18 17.79 -0.10 9.55
N LYS A 19 17.68 -0.29 10.87
CA LYS A 19 16.50 -0.82 11.55
C LYS A 19 15.26 0.04 11.32
N ASP A 20 15.41 1.36 11.21
CA ASP A 20 14.30 2.29 10.98
C ASP A 20 13.75 2.17 9.56
N PHE A 21 14.62 1.93 8.57
CA PHE A 21 14.22 1.67 7.20
C PHE A 21 13.42 0.37 7.09
N ALA A 22 13.90 -0.72 7.70
CA ALA A 22 13.18 -2.00 7.73
C ALA A 22 11.81 -1.88 8.44
N ARG A 23 11.75 -1.14 9.55
CA ARG A 23 10.49 -0.88 10.28
C ARG A 23 9.49 -0.09 9.43
N SER A 24 9.97 0.90 8.69
CA SER A 24 9.15 1.70 7.77
C SER A 24 8.60 0.85 6.62
N LEU A 25 9.42 -0.01 6.01
CA LEU A 25 9.00 -0.96 4.99
C LEU A 25 7.92 -1.93 5.51
N LEU A 26 8.09 -2.47 6.71
CA LEU A 26 7.09 -3.34 7.33
C LEU A 26 5.76 -2.61 7.56
N MET A 27 5.79 -1.33 7.96
CA MET A 27 4.56 -0.53 8.05
C MET A 27 3.90 -0.37 6.69
N ILE A 28 4.66 -0.09 5.63
CA ILE A 28 4.13 0.06 4.27
C ILE A 28 3.52 -1.27 3.79
N LEU A 29 4.19 -2.41 4.01
CA LEU A 29 3.68 -3.74 3.71
C LEU A 29 2.36 -4.04 4.45
N LYS A 30 2.27 -3.68 5.73
CA LYS A 30 1.07 -3.90 6.54
C LYS A 30 -0.08 -2.97 6.14
N ARG A 31 0.21 -1.71 5.83
CA ARG A 31 -0.80 -0.71 5.42
C ARG A 31 -1.19 -0.83 3.94
N GLY A 32 -0.32 -1.30 3.07
CA GLY A 32 -0.60 -1.49 1.64
C GLY A 32 -1.73 -2.48 1.36
N ASN A 33 -1.98 -3.40 2.29
CA ASN A 33 -3.14 -4.30 2.26
C ASN A 33 -4.48 -3.58 2.52
N HIS A 34 -4.45 -2.35 3.01
CA HIS A 34 -5.62 -1.47 3.14
C HIS A 34 -5.49 -0.31 2.17
N PRO A 35 -6.02 -0.43 0.93
CA PRO A 35 -6.12 0.71 0.04
C PRO A 35 -6.87 1.83 0.75
N VAL A 36 -6.41 3.07 0.58
CA VAL A 36 -7.20 4.24 0.97
C VAL A 36 -8.44 4.22 0.09
N ARG A 37 -9.57 3.82 0.66
CA ARG A 37 -10.87 3.75 -0.02
C ARG A 37 -11.59 5.06 0.21
N ILE A 38 -11.82 5.80 -0.87
CA ILE A 38 -12.71 6.96 -0.81
C ILE A 38 -14.13 6.42 -0.80
N THR A 39 -14.88 6.70 0.27
CA THR A 39 -16.27 6.24 0.38
C THR A 39 -17.26 7.39 0.22
N GLY A 40 -18.20 7.27 -0.72
CA GLY A 40 -19.36 8.15 -0.82
C GLY A 40 -20.32 7.90 0.35
N GLY A 41 -20.44 8.88 1.25
CA GLY A 41 -21.32 8.81 2.42
C GLY A 41 -21.02 7.65 3.39
N LYS A 42 -19.86 6.99 3.28
CA LYS A 42 -19.50 5.75 4.01
C LYS A 42 -20.26 4.48 3.56
N TYR A 43 -21.10 4.57 2.53
CA TYR A 43 -21.90 3.46 2.01
C TYR A 43 -21.32 2.85 0.73
N VAL A 44 -20.69 3.66 -0.10
CA VAL A 44 -20.18 3.22 -1.41
C VAL A 44 -18.69 3.44 -1.46
N THR A 45 -17.90 2.40 -1.74
CA THR A 45 -16.48 2.60 -2.07
C THR A 45 -16.39 3.09 -3.52
N LEU A 46 -15.95 4.34 -3.70
CA LEU A 46 -15.72 4.92 -5.01
C LEU A 46 -14.49 4.25 -5.62
N SER A 47 -14.68 3.59 -6.75
CA SER A 47 -13.63 3.05 -7.60
C SER A 47 -13.80 3.63 -9.01
N HIS A 48 -12.73 3.64 -9.79
CA HIS A 48 -12.78 4.13 -11.18
C HIS A 48 -13.79 3.36 -12.05
N GLU A 49 -14.12 2.11 -11.68
CA GLU A 49 -15.11 1.30 -12.37
C GLU A 49 -16.53 1.89 -12.31
N TRP A 50 -16.87 2.63 -11.25
CA TRP A 50 -18.17 3.31 -11.12
C TRP A 50 -18.34 4.47 -12.09
N PHE A 51 -17.24 5.00 -12.63
CA PHE A 51 -17.22 6.20 -13.48
C PHE A 51 -16.94 5.89 -14.95
N LYS A 52 -17.09 4.62 -15.37
CA LYS A 52 -17.00 4.29 -16.79
C LYS A 52 -18.29 4.76 -17.49
N GLU A 53 -18.19 5.86 -18.24
CA GLU A 53 -19.14 6.29 -19.28
C GLU A 53 -18.97 5.47 -20.57
#